data_AF-A0A444YSQ2-F1
#
_entry.id   AF-A0A444YSQ2-F1
#
_cell.length_a   1.000
_cell.length_b   1.000
_cell.length_c   1.000
_cell.angle_alpha   90.00
_cell.angle_beta   90.00
_cell.angle_gamma   90.00
#
_symmetry.space_group_name_H-M   'P 1'
#
loop_
_entity.id
_entity.type
_entity.pdbx_description
1 polymer ?
#
loop_
_entity_poly.entity_id
_entity_poly.type
_entity_poly.pdbx_seq_one_letter_code
_entity_poly.pdbx_strand_id
1 'polypeptide(L)'
;MKRFPILNIHTVRYSTRISEADTLLSTYKAQCMGNQLTLKGNQHCPLALSRLPEEAYDRDWDMIMIDAPRGTEDPSPGKMAVIYSVAVMARERKRPGVTHVFLHDVDGRVEQQYAQEFLCMKYRVSVVNKLWHFVIPPSFSSDDTTAGFC
;
A
#
# COMPACT_ATOMS: atom_id res chain seq x y z
N MET A 1 -9.55 13.01 23.68
CA MET A 1 -9.82 12.06 22.57
C MET A 1 -10.94 11.13 23.04
N LYS A 2 -12.12 11.12 22.41
CA LYS A 2 -13.21 10.19 22.78
C LYS A 2 -12.78 8.77 22.38
N ARG A 3 -12.75 7.84 23.33
CA ARG A 3 -12.45 6.43 23.06
C ARG A 3 -13.71 5.74 22.55
N PHE A 4 -13.64 5.21 21.34
CA PHE A 4 -14.64 4.28 20.81
C PHE A 4 -14.10 2.88 21.08
N PRO A 5 -14.76 2.05 21.91
CA PRO A 5 -14.19 0.77 22.36
C PRO A 5 -13.94 -0.25 21.23
N ILE A 6 -14.49 0.01 20.04
CA ILE A 6 -14.36 -0.83 18.85
C ILE A 6 -13.39 -0.27 17.79
N LEU A 7 -12.79 0.91 18.02
CA LEU A 7 -11.95 1.60 17.04
C LEU A 7 -10.59 1.95 17.65
N ASN A 8 -9.54 1.39 17.04
CA ASN A 8 -8.16 1.75 17.32
C ASN A 8 -7.72 2.83 16.33
N ILE A 9 -7.28 3.97 16.86
CA ILE A 9 -6.84 5.12 16.06
C ILE A 9 -5.39 5.39 16.38
N HIS A 10 -4.56 5.43 15.34
CA HIS A 10 -3.13 5.71 15.46
C HIS A 10 -2.74 6.80 14.48
N THR A 11 -1.90 7.73 14.94
CA THR A 11 -1.34 8.76 14.08
C THR A 11 -0.07 8.24 13.42
N VAL A 12 -0.01 8.32 12.11
CA VAL A 12 1.14 7.90 11.30
C VAL A 12 1.76 9.14 10.67
N ARG A 13 3.09 9.19 10.61
CA ARG A 13 3.83 10.23 9.87
C ARG A 13 4.22 9.67 8.51
N TYR A 14 3.87 10.38 7.46
CA TYR A 14 4.28 10.07 6.09
C TYR A 14 5.56 10.84 5.76
N SER A 15 6.60 10.13 5.33
CA SER A 15 7.91 10.71 5.01
C SER A 15 8.11 11.04 3.54
N THR A 16 7.30 10.47 2.65
CA THR A 16 7.38 10.69 1.21
C THR A 16 6.54 11.88 0.78
N ARG A 17 6.99 12.57 -0.26
CA ARG A 17 6.31 13.71 -0.89
C ARG A 17 5.87 13.36 -2.29
N ILE A 18 4.79 13.98 -2.76
CA ILE A 18 4.31 13.73 -4.12
C ILE A 18 5.34 14.10 -5.20
N SER A 19 6.20 15.09 -4.93
CA SER A 19 7.30 15.50 -5.80
C SER A 19 8.37 14.42 -6.00
N GLU A 20 8.45 13.43 -5.09
CA GLU A 20 9.42 12.33 -5.15
C GLU A 20 8.88 11.11 -5.90
N ALA A 21 7.63 11.16 -6.39
CA ALA A 21 6.91 10.00 -6.91
C ALA A 21 7.66 9.26 -8.04
N ASP A 22 8.22 9.98 -9.00
CA ASP A 22 8.93 9.38 -10.14
C ASP A 22 10.25 8.72 -9.69
N THR A 23 11.00 9.37 -8.79
CA THR A 23 12.24 8.82 -8.23
C THR A 23 11.96 7.55 -7.45
N LEU A 24 11.00 7.60 -6.52
CA LEU A 24 10.61 6.47 -5.67
C LEU A 24 10.18 5.25 -6.50
N LEU A 25 9.42 5.48 -7.59
CA LEU A 25 8.97 4.40 -8.47
C LEU A 25 10.13 3.80 -9.29
N SER A 26 11.14 4.59 -9.67
CA SER A 26 12.31 4.07 -10.41
C SER A 26 13.30 3.31 -9.53
N THR A 27 13.38 3.62 -8.23
CA THR A 27 14.40 3.04 -7.32
C THR A 27 13.87 1.94 -6.40
N TYR A 28 12.55 1.73 -6.29
CA TYR A 28 12.00 0.81 -5.28
C TYR A 28 12.53 -0.62 -5.42
N LYS A 29 12.80 -1.13 -6.63
CA LYS A 29 13.31 -2.50 -6.80
C LYS A 29 14.65 -2.69 -6.09
N ALA A 30 15.53 -1.70 -6.15
CA ALA A 30 16.82 -1.74 -5.47
C ALA A 30 16.69 -1.49 -3.95
N GLN A 31 15.79 -0.59 -3.54
CA GLN A 31 15.70 -0.11 -2.15
C GLN A 31 14.71 -0.89 -1.28
N CYS A 32 13.76 -1.59 -1.90
CA CYS A 32 12.61 -2.18 -1.22
C CYS A 32 12.44 -3.68 -1.49
N MET A 33 12.96 -4.24 -2.59
CA MET A 33 12.78 -5.66 -2.95
C MET A 33 13.98 -6.55 -2.52
N GLY A 34 14.59 -6.27 -1.36
CA GLY A 34 15.67 -7.08 -0.80
C GLY A 34 15.21 -8.45 -0.25
N ASN A 35 16.10 -9.16 0.45
CA ASN A 35 15.87 -10.55 0.88
C ASN A 35 14.65 -10.78 1.80
N GLN A 36 14.08 -9.73 2.41
CA GLN A 36 12.78 -9.78 3.09
C GLN A 36 12.05 -8.44 2.89
N LEU A 37 10.81 -8.50 2.39
CA LEU A 37 9.87 -7.37 2.23
C LEU A 37 9.30 -6.90 3.58
N THR A 38 10.13 -6.82 4.62
CA THR A 38 9.65 -6.44 5.94
C THR A 38 9.27 -4.97 5.93
N LEU A 39 8.03 -4.64 6.30
CA LEU A 39 7.63 -3.25 6.54
C LEU A 39 8.11 -2.75 7.90
N LYS A 40 7.85 -3.52 8.96
CA LYS A 40 8.15 -3.15 10.36
C LYS A 40 9.63 -2.85 10.54
N GLY A 41 9.95 -1.64 10.99
CA GLY A 41 11.33 -1.21 11.25
C GLY A 41 12.22 -1.03 10.02
N ASN A 42 11.69 -1.17 8.79
CA ASN A 42 12.47 -0.98 7.58
C ASN A 42 12.79 0.50 7.34
N GLN A 43 14.06 0.85 7.56
CA GLN A 43 14.58 2.20 7.32
C GLN A 43 15.25 2.36 5.96
N HIS A 44 15.42 1.26 5.20
CA HIS A 44 16.09 1.28 3.91
C HIS A 44 15.12 1.60 2.77
N CYS A 45 13.90 1.06 2.83
CA CYS A 45 12.86 1.31 1.83
C CYS A 45 12.07 2.58 2.15
N PRO A 46 12.15 3.64 1.33
CA PRO A 46 11.43 4.89 1.60
C PRO A 46 9.91 4.76 1.48
N LEU A 47 9.43 3.74 0.76
CA LEU A 47 8.00 3.45 0.60
C LEU A 47 7.41 2.63 1.77
N ALA A 48 8.23 2.05 2.63
CA ALA A 48 7.76 1.24 3.74
C ALA A 48 7.22 2.11 4.88
N LEU A 49 5.93 1.96 5.20
CA LEU A 49 5.36 2.48 6.44
C LEU A 49 5.87 1.63 7.60
N SER A 50 7.05 1.98 8.13
CA SER A 50 7.81 1.15 9.06
C SER A 50 7.53 1.34 10.54
N ARG A 51 6.61 2.27 10.88
CA ARG A 51 6.26 2.63 12.25
C ARG A 51 4.74 2.58 12.50
N LEU A 52 4.05 1.66 11.83
CA LEU A 52 2.67 1.33 12.17
C LEU A 52 2.62 0.56 13.51
N PRO A 53 1.46 0.52 14.17
CA PRO A 53 1.24 -0.36 15.31
C PRO A 53 1.47 -1.84 14.95
N GLU A 54 1.89 -2.64 15.91
CA GLU A 54 2.22 -4.06 15.70
C GLU A 54 1.05 -4.85 15.12
N GLU A 55 -0.15 -4.57 15.62
CA GLU A 55 -1.39 -5.19 15.15
C GLU A 55 -1.70 -4.91 13.67
N ALA A 56 -1.13 -3.85 13.08
CA ALA A 56 -1.32 -3.55 11.67
C ALA A 56 -0.51 -4.50 10.78
N TYR A 57 0.69 -4.90 11.22
CA TYR A 57 1.57 -5.81 10.48
C TYR A 57 1.18 -7.27 10.64
N ASP A 58 0.72 -7.68 11.82
CA ASP A 58 0.47 -9.10 12.12
C ASP A 58 -0.93 -9.58 11.72
N ARG A 59 -1.80 -8.67 11.28
CA ARG A 59 -3.18 -8.98 10.93
C ARG A 59 -3.34 -9.29 9.44
N ASP A 60 -3.95 -10.44 9.16
CA ASP A 60 -4.51 -10.74 7.85
C ASP A 60 -5.77 -9.89 7.65
N TRP A 61 -5.63 -8.77 6.94
CA TRP A 61 -6.76 -7.87 6.68
C TRP A 61 -7.72 -8.47 5.66
N ASP A 62 -9.02 -8.45 5.95
CA ASP A 62 -10.05 -8.80 4.96
C ASP A 62 -10.30 -7.62 4.00
N MET A 63 -10.24 -6.39 4.53
CA MET A 63 -10.42 -5.15 3.77
C MET A 63 -9.49 -4.06 4.26
N ILE A 64 -8.94 -3.29 3.31
CA ILE A 64 -8.16 -2.08 3.55
C ILE A 64 -8.70 -0.94 2.67
N MET A 65 -8.98 0.21 3.27
CA MET A 65 -9.39 1.44 2.59
C MET A 65 -8.23 2.45 2.58
N ILE A 66 -7.82 2.89 1.40
CA ILE A 66 -6.79 3.91 1.20
C ILE A 66 -7.50 5.20 0.73
N ASP A 67 -7.71 6.12 1.67
CA ASP A 67 -8.36 7.42 1.42
C ASP A 67 -7.42 8.62 1.64
N ALA A 68 -6.29 8.39 2.32
CA ALA A 68 -5.35 9.43 2.71
C ALA A 68 -3.91 8.90 2.67
N PRO A 69 -2.90 9.80 2.60
CA PRO A 69 -3.00 11.26 2.51
C PRO A 69 -3.42 11.74 1.09
N ARG A 70 -4.02 12.93 1.01
CA ARG A 70 -4.22 13.63 -0.26
C ARG A 70 -3.01 14.52 -0.52
N GLY A 71 -2.20 14.17 -1.51
CA GLY A 71 -1.13 15.03 -2.01
C GLY A 71 -1.62 15.67 -3.29
N THR A 72 -1.90 16.98 -3.28
CA THR A 72 -2.23 17.72 -4.49
C THR A 72 -1.05 18.55 -5.00
N GLU A 73 -0.21 19.03 -4.08
CA GLU A 73 0.94 19.89 -4.37
C GLU A 73 2.09 19.65 -3.37
N ASP A 74 3.34 19.86 -3.79
CA ASP A 74 4.51 19.82 -2.89
C ASP A 74 4.37 20.90 -1.80
N PRO A 75 4.74 20.64 -0.52
CA PRO A 75 5.40 19.46 0.05
C PRO A 75 4.46 18.38 0.59
N SER A 76 3.25 18.27 0.06
CA SER A 76 2.23 17.36 0.60
C SER A 76 2.63 15.88 0.41
N PRO A 77 2.38 15.02 1.41
CA PRO A 77 2.49 13.59 1.25
C PRO A 77 1.48 13.06 0.24
N GLY A 78 1.92 12.14 -0.63
CA GLY A 78 1.04 11.39 -1.53
C GLY A 78 0.77 9.97 -1.02
N LYS A 79 -0.11 9.23 -1.71
CA LYS A 79 -0.49 7.86 -1.33
C LYS A 79 0.56 6.80 -1.64
N MET A 80 1.71 7.16 -2.23
CA MET A 80 2.75 6.24 -2.69
C MET A 80 3.14 5.17 -1.65
N ALA A 81 3.55 5.61 -0.46
CA ALA A 81 4.00 4.72 0.61
C ALA A 81 2.85 3.86 1.17
N VAL A 82 1.63 4.40 1.19
CA VAL A 82 0.44 3.67 1.63
C VAL A 82 0.09 2.57 0.64
N ILE A 83 0.05 2.87 -0.66
CA ILE A 83 -0.23 1.91 -1.72
C ILE A 83 0.80 0.77 -1.70
N TYR A 84 2.10 1.09 -1.62
CA TYR A 84 3.16 0.09 -1.52
C TYR A 84 2.99 -0.80 -0.27
N SER A 85 2.82 -0.19 0.91
CA SER A 85 2.73 -0.94 2.16
C SER A 85 1.48 -1.82 2.22
N VAL A 86 0.36 -1.35 1.68
CA VAL A 86 -0.87 -2.15 1.58
C VAL A 86 -0.69 -3.33 0.62
N ALA A 87 0.00 -3.13 -0.51
CA ALA A 87 0.33 -4.22 -1.41
C ALA A 87 1.17 -5.31 -0.73
N VAL A 88 2.18 -4.91 0.05
CA VAL A 88 3.00 -5.85 0.84
C VAL A 88 2.13 -6.59 1.86
N MET A 89 1.35 -5.86 2.68
CA MET A 89 0.46 -6.48 3.68
C MET A 89 -0.55 -7.46 3.06
N ALA A 90 -1.13 -7.11 1.91
CA ALA A 90 -2.09 -7.97 1.23
C ALA A 90 -1.45 -9.27 0.71
N ARG A 91 -0.21 -9.20 0.21
CA ARG A 91 0.53 -10.35 -0.33
C ARG A 91 1.19 -11.21 0.76
N GLU A 92 1.59 -10.61 1.88
CA GLU A 92 2.16 -11.30 3.05
C GLU A 92 1.11 -11.92 3.97
N ARG A 93 -0.19 -11.82 3.61
CA ARG A 93 -1.28 -12.53 4.28
C ARG A 93 -0.89 -14.00 4.47
N LYS A 94 -0.98 -14.48 5.72
CA LYS A 94 -0.47 -15.80 6.14
C LYS A 94 -1.49 -16.91 5.92
N ARG A 95 -2.77 -16.60 6.11
CA ARG A 95 -3.88 -17.57 5.96
C ARG A 95 -4.53 -17.50 4.58
N PRO A 96 -5.17 -18.59 4.11
CA PRO A 96 -5.98 -18.55 2.90
C PRO A 96 -7.01 -17.40 2.90
N GLY A 97 -7.40 -16.99 1.69
CA GLY A 97 -8.31 -15.88 1.46
C GLY A 97 -7.66 -14.79 0.60
N VAL A 98 -8.32 -13.64 0.53
CA VAL A 98 -7.88 -12.47 -0.25
C VAL A 98 -8.00 -11.22 0.60
N THR A 99 -7.29 -10.17 0.22
CA THR A 99 -7.44 -8.84 0.80
C THR A 99 -8.16 -7.93 -0.19
N HIS A 100 -9.30 -7.37 0.21
CA HIS A 100 -9.99 -6.34 -0.56
C HIS A 100 -9.33 -4.99 -0.33
N VAL A 101 -8.80 -4.36 -1.38
CA VAL A 101 -8.19 -3.04 -1.29
C VAL A 101 -9.03 -2.03 -2.05
N PHE A 102 -9.50 -1.01 -1.35
CA PHE A 102 -10.24 0.11 -1.92
C PHE A 102 -9.34 1.34 -1.96
N LEU A 103 -8.99 1.81 -3.15
CA LEU A 103 -8.20 3.02 -3.34
C LEU A 103 -9.14 4.14 -3.80
N HIS A 104 -9.27 5.18 -2.97
CA HIS A 104 -10.13 6.31 -3.23
C HIS A 104 -9.36 7.53 -3.76
N ASP A 105 -10.08 8.47 -4.37
CA ASP A 105 -9.55 9.67 -5.03
C ASP A 105 -8.43 9.36 -6.02
N VAL A 106 -8.65 8.38 -6.90
CA VAL A 106 -7.73 8.07 -8.00
C VAL A 106 -7.88 9.13 -9.10
N ASP A 107 -7.32 10.30 -8.83
CA ASP A 107 -7.48 11.51 -9.64
C ASP A 107 -6.22 11.84 -10.45
N GLY A 108 -5.06 11.57 -9.85
CA GLY A 108 -3.75 11.95 -10.36
C GLY A 108 -3.02 10.82 -11.08
N ARG A 109 -2.01 11.21 -11.87
CA ARG A 109 -1.07 10.29 -12.53
C ARG A 109 -0.36 9.39 -11.51
N VAL A 110 0.00 9.94 -10.35
CA VAL A 110 0.76 9.24 -9.30
C VAL A 110 -0.04 8.08 -8.72
N GLU A 111 -1.27 8.30 -8.26
CA GLU A 111 -2.12 7.22 -7.73
C GLU A 111 -2.32 6.09 -8.75
N GLN A 112 -2.55 6.45 -10.02
CA GLN A 112 -2.75 5.46 -11.09
C GLN A 112 -1.48 4.63 -11.34
N GLN A 113 -0.31 5.27 -11.46
CA GLN A 113 0.96 4.57 -11.66
C GLN A 113 1.30 3.64 -10.48
N TYR A 114 1.12 4.12 -9.25
CA TYR A 114 1.41 3.33 -8.06
C TYR A 114 0.42 2.18 -7.88
N ALA A 115 -0.87 2.39 -8.17
CA ALA A 115 -1.86 1.32 -8.16
C ALA A 115 -1.56 0.26 -9.22
N GLN A 116 -1.18 0.69 -10.43
CA GLN A 116 -0.80 -0.22 -11.51
C GLN A 116 0.43 -1.05 -11.16
N GLU A 117 1.45 -0.44 -10.55
CA GLU A 117 2.69 -1.12 -10.18
C GLU A 117 2.53 -2.07 -8.98
N PHE A 118 1.83 -1.65 -7.92
CA PHE A 118 1.84 -2.38 -6.65
C PHE A 118 0.56 -3.19 -6.39
N LEU A 119 -0.60 -2.73 -6.85
CA LEU A 119 -1.88 -3.43 -6.64
C LEU A 119 -2.27 -4.32 -7.83
N CYS A 120 -1.59 -4.14 -8.97
CA CYS A 120 -1.79 -4.82 -10.25
C CYS A 120 -3.18 -4.69 -10.86
N MET A 121 -3.21 -4.22 -12.11
CA MET A 121 -4.48 -4.03 -12.82
C MET A 121 -5.26 -5.33 -13.04
N LYS A 122 -4.59 -6.49 -13.10
CA LYS A 122 -5.26 -7.80 -13.18
C LYS A 122 -6.11 -8.14 -11.94
N TYR A 123 -5.78 -7.55 -10.78
CA TYR A 123 -6.54 -7.74 -9.54
C TYR A 123 -7.63 -6.67 -9.34
N ARG A 124 -7.76 -5.69 -10.24
CA ARG A 124 -8.82 -4.68 -10.16
C ARG A 124 -10.15 -5.26 -10.66
N VAL A 125 -11.11 -5.41 -9.76
CA VAL A 125 -12.40 -6.06 -10.06
C VAL A 125 -13.52 -5.05 -10.36
N SER A 126 -13.43 -3.82 -9.87
CA SER A 126 -14.41 -2.77 -10.19
C SER A 126 -13.87 -1.36 -10.00
N VAL A 127 -14.54 -0.39 -10.65
CA VAL A 127 -14.33 1.04 -10.47
C VAL A 127 -15.69 1.71 -10.35
N VAL A 128 -15.88 2.53 -9.31
CA VAL A 128 -17.06 3.37 -9.14
C VAL A 128 -16.59 4.80 -8.94
N ASN A 129 -16.83 5.66 -9.93
CA ASN A 129 -16.26 7.01 -9.99
C ASN A 129 -14.73 6.97 -9.81
N LYS A 130 -14.22 7.54 -8.72
CA LYS A 130 -12.80 7.63 -8.35
C LYS A 130 -12.37 6.57 -7.34
N LEU A 131 -13.25 5.62 -7.01
CA LEU A 131 -12.99 4.51 -6.12
C LEU A 131 -12.64 3.26 -6.93
N TRP A 132 -11.40 2.79 -6.79
CA TRP A 132 -10.93 1.57 -7.42
C TRP A 132 -10.92 0.43 -6.40
N HIS A 133 -11.41 -0.73 -6.78
CA HIS A 133 -11.47 -1.91 -5.92
C HIS A 133 -10.61 -3.04 -6.50
N PHE A 134 -9.71 -3.54 -5.67
CA PHE A 134 -8.81 -4.64 -5.96
C PHE A 134 -9.07 -5.83 -5.03
N VAL A 135 -8.90 -7.03 -5.56
CA VAL A 135 -8.96 -8.29 -4.80
C VAL A 135 -7.60 -8.97 -4.93
N ILE A 136 -6.78 -8.85 -3.90
CA ILE A 136 -5.37 -9.25 -3.94
C ILE A 136 -5.19 -10.59 -3.20
N PRO A 137 -4.72 -11.65 -3.88
CA PRO A 137 -4.39 -12.92 -3.24
C PRO A 137 -3.02 -12.86 -2.53
N PRO A 138 -2.78 -13.72 -1.52
CA PRO A 138 -1.44 -13.89 -0.95
C PRO A 138 -0.46 -14.46 -1.96
N SER A 139 0.82 -14.14 -1.80
CA SER A 139 1.89 -14.50 -2.74
C SER A 139 2.01 -16.01 -3.00
N PHE A 140 1.76 -16.85 -1.98
CA PHE A 140 1.82 -18.31 -2.12
C PHE A 140 0.67 -18.90 -2.93
N SER A 141 -0.40 -18.13 -3.18
CA SER A 141 -1.59 -18.57 -3.91
C SER A 141 -1.68 -17.98 -5.32
N SER A 142 -0.78 -17.06 -5.66
CA SER A 142 -0.67 -16.49 -7.00
C SER A 142 0.35 -17.27 -7.82
N ASP A 143 0.02 -17.61 -9.07
CA ASP A 143 0.98 -18.15 -10.05
C ASP A 143 1.99 -17.09 -10.55
N ASP A 144 2.13 -15.97 -9.84
CA ASP A 144 3.07 -14.88 -10.16
C ASP A 144 4.50 -15.34 -9.89
N THR A 145 5.15 -15.81 -10.94
CA THR A 145 6.59 -16.08 -10.99
C THR A 145 7.40 -14.81 -11.27
N THR A 146 6.77 -13.63 -11.28
CA THR A 146 7.43 -12.37 -11.59
C THR A 146 8.21 -11.83 -10.40
N ALA A 147 9.41 -11.32 -10.67
CA ALA A 147 10.22 -10.57 -9.72
C ALA A 147 9.57 -9.19 -9.49
N GLY A 148 8.47 -9.15 -8.73
CA GLY A 148 7.64 -7.95 -8.62
C GLY A 148 6.32 -8.16 -7.87
N PHE A 149 5.50 -7.12 -7.90
CA PHE A 149 4.10 -7.18 -7.48
C PHE A 149 3.22 -7.65 -8.64
N CYS A 150 3.56 -7.22 -9.85
CA CYS A 150 3.04 -7.67 -11.13
C CYS A 150 4.25 -8.11 -11.97
#